data_AF-A0AA38HTJ8-F1
#
_entry.id   AF-A0AA38HTJ8-F1
#
_cell.length_a   1.000
_cell.length_b   1.000
_cell.length_c   1.000
_cell.angle_alpha   90.00
_cell.angle_beta   90.00
_cell.angle_gamma   90.00
#
_symmetry.space_group_name_H-M   'P 1'
#
loop_
_entity.id
_entity.type
_entity.pdbx_description
1 polymer ?
#
loop_
_entity_poly.entity_id
_entity_poly.type
_entity_poly.pdbx_seq_one_letter_code
_entity_poly.pdbx_strand_id
1 'polypeptide(L)'
;MGTCGIPSYPMSNCSWVLYDIPRENRKTAEGKCMYCDEIDDAEQTIFLCHRWQRKRAEAEMVTRSLIVENLVEKMLESEENWTVIENFLVGVMKRKGEHERVEKLV
;
A
#
# COMPACT_ATOMS: atom_id res chain seq x y z
N MET A 1 41.36 5.04 -20.14
CA MET A 1 41.44 6.04 -19.07
C MET A 1 40.61 7.23 -19.51
N GLY A 2 39.48 7.48 -18.86
CA GLY A 2 38.58 8.57 -19.23
C GLY A 2 37.51 8.69 -18.16
N THR A 3 37.65 9.72 -17.33
CA THR A 3 36.83 10.01 -16.16
C THR A 3 35.42 10.44 -16.56
N CYS A 4 34.37 9.78 -16.07
CA CYS A 4 33.02 10.34 -16.09
C CYS A 4 32.92 11.41 -15.01
N GLY A 5 33.00 12.68 -15.42
CA GLY A 5 32.58 13.82 -14.61
C GLY A 5 31.06 13.78 -14.40
N ILE A 6 30.64 14.04 -13.17
CA ILE A 6 29.23 14.23 -12.81
C ILE A 6 28.72 15.49 -13.52
N PRO A 7 27.64 15.46 -14.32
CA PRO A 7 27.06 16.69 -14.86
C PRO A 7 26.29 17.41 -13.76
N SER A 8 26.69 18.66 -13.50
CA SER A 8 25.99 19.64 -12.68
C SER A 8 24.63 19.97 -13.32
N TYR A 9 23.55 19.69 -12.58
CA TYR A 9 22.17 19.97 -12.96
C TYR A 9 21.91 21.45 -13.26
N PRO A 10 21.16 21.77 -14.33
CA PRO A 10 20.29 22.93 -14.36
C PRO A 10 18.86 22.53 -13.95
N MET A 11 18.42 23.06 -12.81
CA MET A 11 17.04 23.05 -12.35
C MET A 11 16.17 23.90 -13.28
N SER A 12 15.44 23.27 -14.19
CA SER A 12 14.22 23.84 -14.75
C SER A 12 13.53 22.79 -15.61
N ASN A 13 12.27 22.52 -15.27
CA ASN A 13 11.35 21.60 -15.95
C ASN A 13 11.39 20.11 -15.51
N CYS A 14 11.12 19.84 -14.23
CA CYS A 14 10.65 18.51 -13.81
C CYS A 14 9.18 18.33 -14.21
N SER A 15 8.96 18.00 -15.49
CA SER A 15 7.81 17.20 -15.88
C SER A 15 8.10 15.79 -15.38
N TRP A 16 7.57 15.44 -14.20
CA TRP A 16 7.72 14.14 -13.58
C TRP A 16 7.13 13.03 -14.46
N VAL A 17 7.96 12.47 -15.32
CA VAL A 17 7.73 11.14 -15.90
C VAL A 17 8.80 10.24 -15.27
N LEU A 18 8.38 9.03 -14.86
CA LEU A 18 9.19 7.92 -14.30
C LEU A 18 9.18 7.72 -12.77
N TYR A 19 7.99 7.62 -12.19
CA TYR A 19 7.74 6.63 -11.14
C TYR A 19 6.56 5.73 -11.54
N ASP A 20 6.69 5.08 -12.69
CA ASP A 20 5.91 3.87 -12.94
C ASP A 20 6.54 2.74 -12.12
N ILE A 21 6.07 2.59 -10.88
CA ILE A 21 6.16 1.31 -10.16
C ILE A 21 4.83 0.59 -10.44
N PRO A 22 4.74 -0.27 -11.47
CA PRO A 22 3.56 -1.10 -11.66
C PRO A 22 3.61 -2.22 -10.63
N ARG A 23 3.17 -1.92 -9.40
CA ARG A 23 2.71 -2.94 -8.46
C ARG A 23 1.30 -3.34 -8.87
N GLU A 24 1.21 -4.01 -10.01
CA GLU A 24 -0.04 -4.60 -10.49
C GLU A 24 -0.40 -5.78 -9.59
N ASN A 25 -1.06 -5.48 -8.47
CA ASN A 25 -2.08 -6.40 -7.94
C ASN A 25 -3.13 -6.48 -9.04
N ARG A 26 -3.00 -7.51 -9.87
CA ARG A 26 -3.89 -7.73 -11.01
C ARG A 26 -5.27 -8.01 -10.42
N LYS A 27 -6.16 -7.01 -10.49
CA LYS A 27 -7.56 -7.13 -10.11
C LYS A 27 -8.16 -8.37 -10.80
N THR A 28 -9.17 -9.02 -10.21
CA THR A 28 -9.99 -10.00 -10.95
C THR A 28 -10.46 -9.38 -12.27
N ALA A 29 -10.86 -10.19 -13.26
CA ALA A 29 -11.29 -9.68 -14.57
C ALA A 29 -12.38 -8.58 -14.47
N GLU A 30 -13.08 -8.52 -13.34
CA GLU A 30 -14.16 -7.57 -13.04
C GLU A 30 -13.73 -6.38 -12.16
N GLY A 31 -12.48 -6.30 -11.72
CA GLY A 31 -12.02 -5.21 -10.85
C GLY A 31 -12.41 -5.38 -9.38
N LYS A 32 -12.80 -6.58 -8.94
CA LYS A 32 -13.40 -6.86 -7.63
C LYS A 32 -12.47 -7.57 -6.65
N CYS A 33 -12.68 -7.30 -5.37
CA CYS A 33 -11.99 -7.93 -4.26
C CYS A 33 -12.47 -9.37 -4.12
N MET A 34 -11.54 -10.34 -4.15
CA MET A 34 -11.83 -11.77 -4.00
C MET A 34 -12.54 -12.17 -2.69
N TYR A 35 -12.63 -11.26 -1.71
CA TYR A 35 -13.17 -11.57 -0.39
C TYR A 35 -14.57 -11.01 -0.16
N CYS A 36 -14.90 -9.87 -0.77
CA CYS A 36 -16.14 -9.16 -0.50
C CYS A 36 -16.88 -8.70 -1.75
N ASP A 37 -16.41 -9.08 -2.95
CA ASP A 37 -17.00 -8.74 -4.26
C ASP A 37 -17.16 -7.24 -4.56
N GLU A 38 -16.64 -6.38 -3.69
CA GLU A 38 -16.56 -4.93 -3.85
C GLU A 38 -15.39 -4.51 -4.73
N ILE A 39 -15.37 -3.25 -5.18
CA ILE A 39 -14.29 -2.72 -6.03
C ILE A 39 -12.93 -2.87 -5.33
N ASP A 40 -11.96 -3.49 -6.01
CA ASP A 40 -10.62 -3.76 -5.49
C ASP A 40 -9.73 -2.52 -5.52
N ASP A 41 -10.09 -1.52 -4.73
CA ASP A 41 -9.30 -0.31 -4.52
C ASP A 41 -8.56 -0.38 -3.18
N ALA A 42 -7.49 0.42 -3.05
CA ALA A 42 -6.63 0.42 -1.87
C ALA A 42 -7.43 0.80 -0.61
N GLU A 43 -8.29 1.81 -0.70
CA GLU A 43 -9.17 2.22 0.39
C GLU A 43 -10.13 1.10 0.80
N GLN A 44 -10.77 0.44 -0.17
CA GLN A 44 -11.65 -0.69 0.09
C GLN A 44 -10.89 -1.84 0.75
N THR A 45 -9.74 -2.21 0.19
CA THR A 45 -8.93 -3.33 0.69
C THR A 45 -8.44 -3.07 2.12
N ILE A 46 -7.97 -1.86 2.40
CA ILE A 46 -7.34 -1.56 3.69
C ILE A 46 -8.39 -1.25 4.74
N PHE A 47 -9.36 -0.37 4.45
CA PHE A 47 -10.25 0.25 5.45
C PHE A 47 -11.66 -0.33 5.53
N LEU A 48 -12.13 -1.05 4.50
CA LEU A 48 -13.53 -1.47 4.43
C LEU A 48 -13.69 -3.00 4.37
N CYS A 49 -12.77 -3.70 3.72
CA CYS A 49 -12.81 -5.14 3.54
C CYS A 49 -12.84 -5.88 4.89
N HIS A 50 -13.88 -6.70 5.09
CA HIS A 50 -14.11 -7.45 6.33
C HIS A 50 -12.97 -8.42 6.65
N ARG A 51 -12.23 -8.88 5.65
CA ARG A 51 -11.14 -9.86 5.78
C ARG A 51 -10.03 -9.33 6.67
N TRP A 52 -9.81 -8.01 6.63
CA TRP A 52 -8.73 -7.33 7.34
C TRP A 52 -9.22 -6.62 8.61
N GLN A 53 -10.51 -6.71 8.95
CA GLN A 53 -11.10 -6.04 10.11
C GLN A 53 -10.37 -6.35 11.41
N ARG A 54 -9.99 -7.62 11.66
CA ARG A 54 -9.25 -7.99 12.87
C ARG A 54 -7.88 -7.32 12.95
N LYS A 55 -7.14 -7.30 11.83
CA LYS A 55 -5.83 -6.66 11.76
C LYS A 55 -5.91 -5.14 11.88
N ARG A 56 -7.00 -4.54 11.35
CA ARG A 56 -7.31 -3.14 11.55
C ARG A 56 -7.58 -2.82 13.01
N ALA A 57 -8.42 -3.61 13.67
CA ALA A 57 -8.72 -3.42 15.09
C ALA A 57 -7.43 -3.51 15.94
N GLU A 58 -6.52 -4.44 15.62
CA GLU A 58 -5.20 -4.52 16.26
C GLU A 58 -4.38 -3.22 16.09
N ALA A 59 -4.36 -2.63 14.88
CA ALA A 59 -3.67 -1.37 14.62
C ALA A 59 -4.36 -0.16 15.28
N GLU A 60 -5.69 -0.13 15.29
CA GLU A 60 -6.52 0.90 15.93
C GLU A 60 -6.34 0.91 17.46
N MET A 61 -6.14 -0.25 18.08
CA MET A 61 -5.86 -0.33 19.53
C MET A 61 -4.59 0.43 19.92
N VAL A 62 -3.55 0.42 19.06
CA VAL A 62 -2.28 1.11 19.32
C VAL A 62 -2.38 2.59 18.93
N THR A 63 -2.93 2.88 17.76
CA THR A 63 -3.01 4.23 17.18
C THR A 63 -4.19 5.06 17.69
N ARG A 64 -5.11 4.46 18.45
CA ARG A 64 -6.37 5.00 19.00
C ARG A 64 -7.42 5.44 17.97
N SER A 65 -7.07 5.54 16.69
CA SER A 65 -7.99 5.71 15.56
C SER A 65 -7.21 5.58 14.25
N LEU A 66 -7.75 4.83 13.27
CA LEU A 66 -7.15 4.66 11.96
C LEU A 66 -8.21 4.84 10.87
N ILE A 67 -8.26 6.02 10.27
CA ILE A 67 -9.08 6.38 9.11
C ILE A 67 -8.17 6.82 7.96
N VAL A 68 -8.68 6.85 6.74
CA VAL A 68 -7.89 7.22 5.55
C VAL A 68 -7.23 8.59 5.72
N GLU A 69 -8.00 9.55 6.24
CA GLU A 69 -7.60 10.95 6.40
C GLU A 69 -6.51 11.14 7.48
N ASN A 70 -6.55 10.34 8.54
CA ASN A 70 -5.63 10.46 9.68
C ASN A 70 -4.42 9.53 9.57
N LEU A 71 -4.37 8.66 8.55
CA LEU A 71 -3.34 7.62 8.42
C LEU A 71 -1.94 8.22 8.46
N VAL A 72 -1.68 9.23 7.62
CA VAL A 72 -0.36 9.86 7.50
C VAL A 72 -0.01 10.62 8.78
N GLU A 73 -0.97 11.33 9.37
CA GLU A 73 -0.78 12.04 10.64
C GLU A 73 -0.36 11.05 11.75
N LYS A 74 -1.09 9.94 11.88
CA LYS A 74 -0.81 8.89 12.88
C LYS A 74 0.55 8.23 12.67
N MET A 75 0.95 8.02 11.42
CA MET A 75 2.28 7.50 11.08
C MET A 75 3.39 8.46 11.51
N LEU A 76 3.18 9.78 11.43
CA LEU A 76 4.17 10.78 11.79
C LEU A 76 4.20 11.13 13.29
N GLU A 77 3.17 10.78 14.05
CA GLU A 77 3.11 11.03 15.50
C GLU A 77 4.17 10.26 16.31
N SER A 78 4.53 9.05 15.90
CA SER A 78 5.47 8.20 16.63
C SER A 78 6.06 7.10 15.73
N GLU A 79 7.32 6.73 15.96
CA GLU A 79 7.98 5.60 15.32
C GLU A 79 7.27 4.26 15.62
N GLU A 80 6.68 4.11 16.80
CA GLU A 80 5.89 2.94 17.17
C GLU A 80 4.63 2.84 16.30
N ASN A 81 3.92 3.96 16.12
CA ASN A 81 2.74 4.02 15.25
C ASN A 81 3.12 3.72 13.80
N TRP A 82 4.22 4.29 13.31
CA TRP A 82 4.77 4.01 11.98
C TRP A 82 4.96 2.51 11.78
N THR A 83 5.65 1.86 12.71
CA THR A 83 5.98 0.44 12.62
C THR A 83 4.74 -0.45 12.62
N VAL A 84 3.74 -0.12 13.45
CA VAL A 84 2.48 -0.88 13.50
C VAL A 84 1.68 -0.72 12.21
N ILE A 85 1.55 0.50 11.71
CA ILE A 85 0.80 0.80 10.49
C ILE A 85 1.49 0.18 9.26
N GLU A 86 2.80 0.30 9.15
CA GLU A 86 3.58 -0.30 8.06
C GLU A 86 3.42 -1.83 8.06
N ASN A 87 3.59 -2.48 9.21
CA ASN A 87 3.43 -3.93 9.33
C ASN A 87 2.01 -4.40 8.96
N PHE A 88 1.01 -3.61 9.32
CA PHE A 88 -0.37 -3.85 8.92
C PHE A 88 -0.52 -3.74 7.39
N LEU A 89 -0.15 -2.62 6.79
CA LEU A 89 -0.30 -2.35 5.35
C LEU A 89 0.47 -3.37 4.50
N VAL A 90 1.75 -3.57 4.79
CA VAL A 90 2.61 -4.54 4.09
C VAL A 90 2.06 -5.95 4.27
N GLY A 91 1.57 -6.29 5.47
CA GLY A 91 1.01 -7.59 5.78
C GLY A 91 -0.29 -7.91 5.03
N VAL A 92 -1.15 -6.91 4.83
CA VAL A 92 -2.38 -7.01 4.02
C VAL A 92 -2.02 -7.22 2.56
N MET A 93 -1.16 -6.36 2.01
CA MET A 93 -0.77 -6.41 0.59
C MET A 93 -0.06 -7.70 0.21
N LYS A 94 0.85 -8.20 1.06
CA LYS A 94 1.54 -9.47 0.82
C LYS A 94 0.58 -10.65 0.79
N ARG A 95 -0.29 -10.78 1.80
CA ARG A 95 -1.24 -11.91 1.88
C ARG A 95 -2.26 -11.88 0.76
N LYS A 96 -2.78 -10.70 0.41
CA LYS A 96 -3.70 -10.57 -0.73
C LYS A 96 -3.02 -11.05 -2.01
N GLY A 97 -1.80 -10.58 -2.28
CA GLY A 97 -1.04 -11.01 -3.46
C GLY A 97 -0.66 -12.49 -3.44
N GLU A 98 -0.42 -13.11 -2.29
CA GLU A 98 -0.22 -14.56 -2.17
C GLU A 98 -1.49 -15.34 -2.54
N HIS A 99 -2.65 -14.91 -2.04
CA HIS A 99 -3.93 -15.54 -2.36
C HIS A 99 -4.26 -15.43 -3.86
N GLU A 100 -4.01 -14.27 -4.49
CA GLU A 100 -4.19 -14.08 -5.93
C GLU A 100 -3.28 -14.97 -6.78
N ARG A 101 -2.12 -15.35 -6.25
CA ARG A 101 -1.19 -16.29 -6.92
C ARG A 101 -1.65 -17.74 -6.78
N VAL A 102 -2.14 -18.13 -5.61
CA VAL A 102 -2.62 -19.50 -5.35
C VAL A 102 -3.91 -19.78 -6.11
N GLU A 103 -4.83 -18.82 -6.17
CA GLU A 103 -6.09 -18.95 -6.91
C GLU A 103 -5.88 -19.23 -8.40
N LYS A 104 -4.78 -18.73 -9.00
CA LYS A 104 -4.43 -18.97 -10.40
C LYS A 104 -3.76 -20.33 -10.67
N LEU A 105 -3.39 -21.07 -9.64
CA LEU A 105 -2.77 -22.39 -9.76
C LEU A 105 -3.79 -23.55 -9.69
N VAL A 106 -5.06 -23.24 -9.44
CA VAL A 106 -6.19 -24.18 -9.37
C VAL A 106 -7.05 -24.03 -10.62
#